data_AF-A0A148N5D8-F1
#
_entry.id   AF-A0A148N5D8-F1
#
_cell.length_a   1.000
_cell.length_b   1.000
_cell.length_c   1.000
_cell.angle_alpha   90.00
_cell.angle_beta   90.00
_cell.angle_gamma   90.00
#
_symmetry.space_group_name_H-M   'P 1'
#
loop_
_entity.id
_entity.type
_entity.pdbx_description
1 polymer ?
#
loop_
_entity_poly.entity_id
_entity_poly.type
_entity_poly.pdbx_seq_one_letter_code
_entity_poly.pdbx_strand_id
1 'polypeptide(L)'
;MEKESDIVISQRIRNHLIEYLEYACSEERLLEYQKNAPIAQVPIELIEQWSDSFDMDGYVKGWYSPPTYTEEELQAALAFEAIINYACKNLPNITYDINEIFKMPWWPLFKKQAKITLSVFMKRGKLSNDTEELNK
;
A
#
# COMPACT_ATOMS: atom_id res chain seq x y z
N MET A 1 -3.11 -29.09 12.91
CA MET A 1 -3.26 -27.89 12.05
C MET A 1 -2.40 -28.12 10.83
N GLU A 2 -3.01 -28.18 9.65
CA GLU A 2 -2.27 -28.17 8.39
C GLU A 2 -1.54 -26.83 8.28
N LYS A 3 -0.27 -26.85 7.88
CA LYS A 3 0.50 -25.61 7.66
C LYS A 3 -0.09 -24.93 6.43
N GLU A 4 -0.47 -23.68 6.58
CA GLU A 4 -1.00 -22.88 5.46
C GLU A 4 0.06 -22.71 4.37
N SER A 5 -0.38 -22.76 3.10
CA SER A 5 0.53 -22.61 1.95
C SER A 5 1.13 -21.20 1.93
N ASP A 6 2.44 -21.12 1.74
CA ASP A 6 3.16 -19.85 1.59
C ASP A 6 2.60 -19.03 0.40
N ILE A 7 2.02 -19.69 -0.62
CA ILE A 7 1.34 -19.03 -1.74
C ILE A 7 0.07 -18.33 -1.27
N VAL A 8 -0.78 -18.99 -0.47
CA VAL A 8 -2.03 -18.41 0.06
C VAL A 8 -1.72 -17.22 0.98
N ILE A 9 -0.68 -17.32 1.80
CA ILE A 9 -0.22 -16.21 2.63
C ILE A 9 0.21 -15.03 1.75
N SER A 10 1.02 -15.29 0.71
CA SER A 10 1.46 -14.26 -0.24
C SER A 10 0.27 -13.61 -0.97
N GLN A 11 -0.75 -14.38 -1.37
CA GLN A 11 -1.97 -13.86 -2.00
C GLN A 11 -2.75 -12.92 -1.08
N ARG A 12 -2.84 -13.23 0.22
CA ARG A 12 -3.49 -12.37 1.22
C ARG A 12 -2.75 -11.06 1.39
N ILE A 13 -1.42 -11.08 1.44
CA ILE A 13 -0.60 -9.87 1.49
C ILE A 13 -0.84 -9.03 0.23
N ARG A 14 -0.86 -9.66 -0.95
CA ARG A 14 -1.19 -8.98 -2.21
C ARG A 14 -2.58 -8.35 -2.19
N ASN A 15 -3.58 -9.02 -1.62
CA ASN A 15 -4.93 -8.49 -1.47
C ASN A 15 -4.99 -7.32 -0.48
N HIS A 16 -4.23 -7.38 0.61
CA HIS A 16 -4.10 -6.27 1.56
C HIS A 16 -3.45 -5.05 0.88
N LEU A 17 -2.43 -5.25 0.03
CA LEU A 17 -1.86 -4.14 -0.76
C LEU A 17 -2.92 -3.44 -1.62
N ILE A 18 -3.84 -4.20 -2.24
CA ILE A 18 -4.96 -3.62 -2.99
C ILE A 18 -5.86 -2.78 -2.06
N GLU A 19 -6.24 -3.31 -0.90
CA GLU A 19 -7.11 -2.62 0.06
C GLU A 19 -6.47 -1.35 0.62
N TYR A 20 -5.18 -1.42 0.92
CA TYR A 20 -4.37 -0.28 1.32
C TYR A 20 -4.37 0.79 0.22
N LEU A 21 -4.11 0.41 -1.03
CA LEU A 21 -4.08 1.36 -2.15
C LEU A 21 -5.47 1.97 -2.43
N GLU A 22 -6.54 1.21 -2.30
CA GLU A 22 -7.93 1.70 -2.39
C GLU A 22 -8.20 2.77 -1.31
N TYR A 23 -7.76 2.52 -0.07
CA TYR A 23 -7.88 3.47 1.03
C TYR A 23 -7.02 4.72 0.79
N ALA A 24 -5.74 4.54 0.45
CA ALA A 24 -4.80 5.62 0.13
C ALA A 24 -5.31 6.52 -1.01
N CYS A 25 -6.07 5.96 -1.95
CA CYS A 25 -6.68 6.69 -3.06
C CYS A 25 -7.91 7.53 -2.67
N SER A 26 -8.52 7.37 -1.50
CA SER A 26 -9.73 8.08 -1.09
C SER A 26 -9.48 9.14 -0.02
N GLU A 27 -9.44 10.42 -0.40
CA GLU A 27 -9.30 11.53 0.58
C GLU A 27 -10.52 11.64 1.49
N GLU A 28 -11.71 11.35 0.99
CA GLU A 28 -12.94 11.34 1.77
C GLU A 28 -12.84 10.36 2.94
N ARG A 29 -12.37 9.13 2.69
CA ARG A 29 -12.19 8.12 3.75
C ARG A 29 -11.11 8.52 4.76
N LEU A 30 -10.03 9.16 4.30
CA LEU A 30 -8.98 9.64 5.21
C LEU A 30 -9.49 10.78 6.12
N LEU A 31 -10.26 11.72 5.56
CA LEU A 31 -10.89 12.81 6.32
C LEU A 31 -11.94 12.28 7.30
N GLU A 32 -12.75 11.30 6.87
CA GLU A 32 -13.74 10.65 7.74
C GLU A 32 -13.05 9.94 8.91
N TYR A 33 -11.97 9.20 8.67
CA TYR A 33 -11.20 8.56 9.73
C TYR A 33 -10.64 9.60 10.70
N GLN A 34 -10.00 10.66 10.19
CA GLN A 34 -9.42 11.72 11.03
C GLN A 34 -10.48 12.40 11.91
N LYS A 35 -11.69 12.58 11.38
CA LYS A 35 -12.83 13.12 12.13
C LYS A 35 -13.29 12.18 13.25
N ASN A 36 -13.32 10.88 12.99
CA ASN A 36 -13.74 9.86 13.96
C ASN A 36 -12.67 9.55 15.01
N ALA A 37 -11.39 9.77 14.68
CA ALA A 37 -10.25 9.62 15.58
C ALA A 37 -9.37 10.89 15.55
N PRO A 38 -9.77 11.99 16.22
CA PRO A 38 -9.05 13.28 16.13
C PRO A 38 -7.60 13.26 16.63
N ILE A 39 -7.25 12.30 17.48
CA ILE A 39 -5.89 12.12 18.00
C ILE A 39 -4.98 11.35 17.04
N ALA A 40 -5.55 10.65 16.06
CA ALA A 40 -4.81 9.90 15.06
C ALA A 40 -4.10 10.86 14.11
N GLN A 41 -2.99 10.42 13.53
CA GLN A 41 -2.29 11.16 12.48
C GLN A 41 -2.46 10.41 11.16
N VAL A 42 -3.67 10.47 10.61
CA VAL A 42 -4.10 9.54 9.54
C VAL A 42 -3.14 9.46 8.35
N PRO A 43 -2.59 10.56 7.81
CA PRO A 43 -1.62 10.46 6.71
C PRO A 43 -0.27 9.85 7.12
N ILE A 44 0.15 10.01 8.37
CA ILE A 44 1.38 9.41 8.90
C ILE A 44 1.17 7.91 9.08
N GLU A 45 0.08 7.53 9.75
CA GLU A 45 -0.32 6.12 9.91
C GLU A 45 -0.47 5.42 8.55
N LEU A 46 -1.05 6.11 7.56
CA LEU A 46 -1.15 5.59 6.19
C LEU A 46 0.24 5.30 5.61
N ILE A 47 1.20 6.22 5.76
CA ILE A 47 2.56 6.03 5.25
C ILE A 47 3.26 4.86 5.97
N GLU A 48 3.12 4.76 7.28
CA GLU A 48 3.73 3.70 8.09
C GLU A 48 3.15 2.32 7.74
N GLN A 49 1.82 2.23 7.55
CA GLN A 49 1.12 0.98 7.25
C GLN A 49 1.57 0.33 5.94
N TRP A 50 2.12 1.09 4.99
CA TRP A 50 2.68 0.51 3.76
C TRP A 50 3.75 -0.56 4.08
N SER A 51 4.61 -0.30 5.05
CA SER A 51 5.70 -1.20 5.44
C SER A 51 5.23 -2.51 6.08
N ASP A 52 3.98 -2.56 6.56
CA ASP A 52 3.37 -3.80 7.09
C ASP A 52 3.02 -4.79 5.97
N SER A 53 2.85 -4.30 4.74
CA SER A 53 2.39 -5.11 3.59
C SER A 53 3.46 -5.26 2.50
N PHE A 54 4.33 -4.27 2.32
CA PHE A 54 5.42 -4.31 1.36
C PHE A 54 6.68 -3.71 1.96
N ASP A 55 7.70 -4.54 2.17
CA ASP A 55 8.97 -4.12 2.73
C ASP A 55 10.16 -4.55 1.84
N MET A 56 11.22 -3.76 1.86
CA MET A 56 12.37 -3.99 0.97
C MET A 56 13.19 -5.23 1.35
N ASP A 57 13.18 -5.67 2.61
CA ASP A 57 13.87 -6.90 3.03
C ASP A 57 13.13 -8.14 2.52
N GLY A 58 11.80 -8.15 2.61
CA GLY A 58 10.91 -9.13 1.98
C GLY A 58 11.10 -9.19 0.46
N TYR A 59 11.19 -8.03 -0.20
CA TYR A 59 11.46 -7.97 -1.64
C TYR A 59 12.81 -8.59 -2.01
N VAL A 60 13.91 -8.21 -1.33
CA VAL A 60 15.26 -8.75 -1.58
C VAL A 60 15.33 -10.25 -1.32
N LYS A 61 14.58 -10.75 -0.32
CA LYS A 61 14.49 -12.18 0.00
C LYS A 61 13.55 -12.95 -0.92
N GLY A 62 12.87 -12.28 -1.86
CA GLY A 62 12.02 -12.92 -2.86
C GLY A 62 10.62 -13.32 -2.37
N TRP A 63 10.10 -12.69 -1.30
CA TRP A 63 8.73 -12.96 -0.80
C TRP A 63 7.64 -12.49 -1.76
N TYR A 64 7.96 -11.51 -2.62
CA TYR A 64 7.07 -11.00 -3.65
C TYR A 64 7.57 -11.49 -5.02
N SER A 65 7.11 -12.68 -5.42
CA SER A 65 7.55 -13.33 -6.66
C SER A 65 6.39 -13.96 -7.43
N PRO A 66 6.61 -14.35 -8.70
CA PRO A 66 5.69 -15.23 -9.40
C PRO A 66 5.42 -16.52 -8.60
N PRO A 67 4.21 -17.09 -8.71
CA PRO A 67 3.10 -16.63 -9.56
C PRO A 67 2.17 -15.59 -8.89
N THR A 68 2.36 -15.31 -7.59
CA THR A 68 1.50 -14.39 -6.85
C THR A 68 1.62 -12.97 -7.38
N TYR A 69 2.85 -12.50 -7.61
CA TYR A 69 3.13 -11.17 -8.15
C TYR A 69 3.67 -11.27 -9.58
N THR A 70 3.19 -10.40 -10.45
CA THR A 70 3.78 -10.16 -11.76
C THR A 70 4.93 -9.16 -11.65
N GLU A 71 5.84 -9.16 -12.61
CA GLU A 71 6.90 -8.15 -12.69
C GLU A 71 6.34 -6.73 -12.74
N GLU A 72 5.23 -6.51 -13.47
CA GLU A 72 4.59 -5.20 -13.56
C GLU A 72 4.07 -4.70 -12.19
N GLU A 73 3.48 -5.59 -11.40
CA GLU A 73 3.01 -5.29 -10.04
C GLU A 73 4.17 -4.94 -9.11
N LEU A 74 5.28 -5.68 -9.18
CA LEU A 74 6.47 -5.40 -8.40
C LEU A 74 7.07 -4.05 -8.76
N GLN A 75 7.22 -3.74 -10.06
CA GLN A 75 7.71 -2.44 -10.51
C GLN A 75 6.80 -1.29 -10.07
N ALA A 76 5.48 -1.49 -10.10
CA ALA A 76 4.53 -0.49 -9.62
C ALA A 76 4.58 -0.30 -8.09
N ALA A 77 4.81 -1.38 -7.33
CA ALA A 77 5.00 -1.30 -5.88
C ALA A 77 6.31 -0.59 -5.52
N LEU A 78 7.42 -0.89 -6.21
CA LEU A 78 8.71 -0.22 -6.02
C LEU A 78 8.64 1.27 -6.38
N ALA A 79 7.92 1.63 -7.43
CA ALA A 79 7.69 3.02 -7.78
C ALA A 79 6.89 3.77 -6.69
N PHE A 80 5.93 3.09 -6.05
CA PHE A 80 5.19 3.66 -4.94
C PHE A 80 6.03 3.77 -3.66
N GLU A 81 6.83 2.75 -3.33
CA GLU A 81 7.83 2.78 -2.26
C GLU A 81 8.79 3.97 -2.39
N ALA A 82 9.21 4.32 -3.60
CA ALA A 82 10.05 5.51 -3.82
C ALA A 82 9.33 6.82 -3.44
N ILE A 83 8.01 6.91 -3.68
CA ILE A 83 7.19 8.06 -3.28
C ILE A 83 6.94 8.09 -1.77
N ILE A 84 6.73 6.93 -1.14
CA ILE A 84 6.67 6.79 0.31
C ILE A 84 7.96 7.33 0.96
N ASN A 85 9.12 6.87 0.48
CA ASN A 85 10.42 7.34 0.97
C ASN A 85 10.62 8.85 0.76
N TYR A 86 10.12 9.40 -0.36
CA TYR A 86 10.13 10.84 -0.59
C TYR A 86 9.22 11.58 0.41
N ALA A 87 8.01 11.06 0.67
CA ALA A 87 7.09 11.61 1.66
C ALA A 87 7.75 11.59 3.06
N CYS A 88 8.31 10.47 3.51
CA CYS A 88 8.99 10.35 4.80
C CYS A 88 10.10 11.39 5.01
N LYS A 89 10.89 11.69 3.97
CA LYS A 89 11.96 12.70 4.03
C LYS A 89 11.45 14.13 4.11
N ASN A 90 10.21 14.38 3.67
CA ASN A 90 9.59 15.70 3.63
C ASN A 90 8.44 15.83 4.65
N LEU A 91 8.15 14.76 5.40
CA LEU A 91 7.21 14.79 6.50
C LEU A 91 7.84 15.63 7.62
N PRO A 92 7.16 16.69 8.05
CA PRO A 92 7.70 17.56 9.09
C PRO A 92 7.58 16.92 10.47
N ASN A 93 8.51 17.26 11.38
CA ASN A 93 8.64 16.68 12.72
C ASN A 93 7.54 17.09 13.73
N ILE A 94 6.44 17.72 13.28
CA ILE A 94 5.34 18.14 14.15
C ILE A 94 4.01 17.63 13.61
N THR A 95 3.02 17.49 14.50
CA THR A 95 1.66 17.08 14.15
C THR A 95 0.95 18.19 13.38
N TYR A 96 0.66 17.97 12.10
CA TYR A 96 -0.14 18.87 11.28
C TYR A 96 -1.58 18.39 11.14
N ASP A 97 -2.48 19.35 10.98
CA ASP A 97 -3.82 19.12 10.46
C ASP A 97 -3.75 18.40 9.11
N ILE A 98 -4.66 17.45 8.89
CA ILE A 98 -4.70 16.64 7.65
C ILE A 98 -4.80 17.50 6.39
N ASN A 99 -5.48 18.65 6.43
CA ASN A 99 -5.59 19.53 5.28
C ASN A 99 -4.27 20.24 4.97
N GLU A 100 -3.43 20.48 5.97
CA GLU A 100 -2.08 21.00 5.75
C GLU A 100 -1.18 19.93 5.14
N ILE A 101 -1.34 18.67 5.53
CA ILE A 101 -0.64 17.55 4.89
C ILE A 101 -1.04 17.41 3.42
N PHE A 102 -2.33 17.55 3.10
CA PHE A 102 -2.81 17.45 1.72
C PHE A 102 -2.27 18.56 0.80
N LYS A 103 -1.81 19.68 1.37
CA LYS A 103 -1.17 20.77 0.63
C LYS A 103 0.32 20.54 0.40
N MET A 104 0.93 19.52 1.02
CA MET A 104 2.35 19.26 0.86
C MET A 104 2.70 18.84 -0.58
N PRO A 105 3.86 19.23 -1.11
CA PRO A 105 4.24 18.93 -2.49
C PRO A 105 4.27 17.43 -2.84
N TRP A 106 4.53 16.58 -1.84
CA TRP A 106 4.57 15.12 -2.02
C TRP A 106 3.17 14.48 -2.09
N TRP A 107 2.13 15.13 -1.55
CA TRP A 107 0.78 14.54 -1.46
C TRP A 107 0.17 14.25 -2.84
N PRO A 108 0.18 15.17 -3.83
CA PRO A 108 -0.33 14.87 -5.17
C PRO A 108 0.46 13.74 -5.87
N LEU A 109 1.77 13.63 -5.61
CA LEU A 109 2.61 12.56 -6.15
C LEU A 109 2.22 11.21 -5.56
N PHE A 110 2.04 11.17 -4.23
CA PHE A 110 1.55 10.00 -3.50
C PHE A 110 0.22 9.52 -4.08
N LYS A 111 -0.77 10.40 -4.19
CA LYS A 111 -2.10 10.05 -4.72
C LYS A 111 -2.04 9.55 -6.15
N LYS A 112 -1.24 10.20 -7.01
CA LYS A 112 -1.08 9.79 -8.40
C LYS A 112 -0.45 8.41 -8.49
N GLN A 113 0.63 8.17 -7.77
CA GLN A 113 1.33 6.89 -7.83
C GLN A 113 0.51 5.77 -7.19
N ALA A 114 -0.20 6.02 -6.08
CA ALA A 114 -1.13 5.05 -5.50
C ALA A 114 -2.20 4.59 -6.51
N LYS A 115 -2.79 5.53 -7.26
CA LYS A 115 -3.77 5.21 -8.32
C LYS A 115 -3.17 4.39 -9.46
N ILE A 116 -1.95 4.72 -9.88
CA ILE A 116 -1.23 3.95 -10.91
C ILE A 116 -0.98 2.53 -10.41
N THR A 117 -0.42 2.38 -9.21
CA THR A 117 -0.11 1.08 -8.62
C THR A 117 -1.38 0.25 -8.42
N LEU A 118 -2.46 0.85 -7.90
CA LEU A 118 -3.75 0.19 -7.79
C LEU A 118 -4.25 -0.31 -9.15
N SER A 119 -4.17 0.52 -10.19
CA SER A 119 -4.63 0.16 -11.53
C SER A 119 -3.89 -1.04 -12.11
N VAL A 120 -2.60 -1.20 -11.78
CA VAL A 120 -1.79 -2.36 -12.19
C VAL A 120 -2.26 -3.62 -11.47
N PHE A 121 -2.40 -3.60 -10.14
CA PHE A 121 -2.87 -4.76 -9.37
C PHE A 121 -4.30 -5.16 -9.76
N MET A 122 -5.16 -4.19 -10.06
CA MET A 122 -6.55 -4.42 -10.43
C MET A 122 -6.72 -5.03 -11.83
N LYS A 123 -5.68 -5.11 -12.67
CA LYS A 123 -5.74 -5.90 -13.91
C LYS A 123 -6.04 -7.38 -13.64
N ARG A 124 -5.48 -7.92 -12.55
CA ARG A 124 -5.76 -9.27 -12.04
C ARG A 124 -6.78 -9.25 -10.90
N GLY A 125 -7.03 -8.10 -10.27
CA GLY A 125 -7.92 -7.95 -9.12
C GLY A 125 -7.40 -8.72 -7.90
N LYS A 126 -8.27 -8.96 -6.91
CA LYS A 126 -7.94 -9.81 -5.76
C LYS A 126 -7.85 -11.28 -6.17
N LEU A 127 -6.94 -12.02 -5.54
CA LEU A 127 -6.82 -13.48 -5.65
C LEU A 127 -7.58 -14.17 -4.51
N SER A 128 -7.80 -15.47 -4.56
CA SER A 128 -8.39 -16.21 -3.44
C SER A 128 -7.56 -16.08 -2.15
N ASN A 129 -8.26 -15.91 -1.01
CA ASN A 129 -7.67 -15.91 0.32
C ASN A 129 -7.59 -17.32 0.92
N ASP A 130 -8.20 -18.33 0.29
CA ASP A 130 -8.39 -19.67 0.85
C ASP A 130 -7.68 -20.75 0.03
N THR A 131 -7.42 -20.48 -1.25
CA THR A 131 -6.89 -21.46 -2.21
C THR A 131 -5.84 -20.83 -3.12
N GLU A 132 -4.85 -21.63 -3.50
CA GLU A 132 -3.81 -21.19 -4.44
C GLU A 132 -4.41 -20.82 -5.81
N GLU A 133 -4.04 -19.65 -6.33
CA GLU A 133 -4.52 -19.13 -7.62
C GLU A 133 -3.34 -18.67 -8.47
N LEU A 134 -2.85 -19.58 -9.32
CA LEU A 134 -1.56 -19.41 -10.01
C LEU A 134 -1.68 -18.81 -11.43
N ASN A 135 -2.88 -18.76 -12.00
CA ASN A 135 -3.09 -18.56 -13.45
C ASN A 135 -4.02 -17.38 -13.80
N LYS A 136 -4.21 -16.43 -12.89
CA LYS A 136 -5.01 -15.24 -13.16
C LYS A 136 -4.12 -14.07 -13.56
#